data_AF-A0A4R8GJ37-F1
#
_entry.id   AF-A0A4R8GJ37-F1
#
_cell.length_a   1.000
_cell.length_b   1.000
_cell.length_c   1.000
_cell.angle_alpha   90.00
_cell.angle_beta   90.00
_cell.angle_gamma   90.00
#
_symmetry.space_group_name_H-M   'P 1'
#
loop_
_entity.id
_entity.type
_entity.pdbx_description
1 polymer ?
#
loop_
_entity_poly.entity_id
_entity_poly.type
_entity_poly.pdbx_seq_one_letter_code
_entity_poly.pdbx_strand_id
1 'polypeptide(L)'
;MMKSSVYGLLLLLVLMLPPAADFLESIMITHMHMQMPLLVISGIFMAKFFQNRFTGFFSKWNENGVPGILLFSIILVYWSLPRTMDEALTLTSVEVFKFISLPFLGGVPLRDSWPKLSSFWKHALIIFFTILFLALGWLYIWSPVQLCNNYLVIEQITLGWGFISTAFAMVIYLIYSYFMDFSKYE
;
A
#
# COMPACT_ATOMS: atom_id res chain seq x y z
N MET A 1 -24.03 -3.13 6.81
CA MET A 1 -22.65 -3.62 7.01
C MET A 1 -22.04 -4.27 5.75
N MET A 2 -22.84 -4.98 4.91
CA MET A 2 -22.38 -5.60 3.66
C MET A 2 -21.99 -4.62 2.53
N LYS A 3 -22.55 -3.41 2.51
CA LYS A 3 -22.33 -2.44 1.40
C LYS A 3 -20.85 -2.08 1.20
N SER A 4 -20.10 -1.84 2.27
CA SER A 4 -18.65 -1.51 2.18
C SER A 4 -17.85 -2.64 1.56
N SER A 5 -18.11 -3.89 1.96
CA SER A 5 -17.38 -5.04 1.43
C SER A 5 -17.74 -5.33 -0.02
N VAL A 6 -18.98 -5.05 -0.43
CA VAL A 6 -19.38 -5.09 -1.84
C VAL A 6 -18.62 -4.05 -2.66
N TYR A 7 -18.47 -2.81 -2.17
CA TYR A 7 -17.67 -1.80 -2.87
C TYR A 7 -16.19 -2.21 -2.99
N GLY A 8 -15.61 -2.77 -1.94
CA GLY A 8 -14.25 -3.30 -1.99
C GLY A 8 -14.10 -4.43 -3.01
N LEU A 9 -15.04 -5.38 -3.05
CA LEU A 9 -15.04 -6.46 -4.03
C LEU A 9 -15.21 -5.94 -5.46
N LEU A 10 -16.15 -5.01 -5.69
CA LEU A 10 -16.35 -4.39 -7.00
C LEU A 10 -15.10 -3.65 -7.46
N LEU A 11 -14.44 -2.91 -6.57
CA LEU A 11 -13.20 -2.23 -6.89
C LEU A 11 -12.10 -3.22 -7.30
N LEU A 12 -11.92 -4.30 -6.54
CA LEU A 12 -10.96 -5.36 -6.88
C LEU A 12 -11.26 -5.95 -8.26
N LEU A 13 -12.51 -6.34 -8.52
CA LEU A 13 -12.91 -6.93 -9.80
C LEU A 13 -12.66 -5.97 -10.95
N VAL A 14 -13.01 -4.69 -10.80
CA VAL A 14 -12.74 -3.67 -11.83
C VAL A 14 -11.25 -3.54 -12.10
N LEU A 15 -10.40 -3.50 -11.07
CA LEU A 15 -8.94 -3.38 -11.23
C LEU A 15 -8.28 -4.62 -11.85
N MET A 16 -8.93 -5.79 -11.77
CA MET A 16 -8.49 -7.04 -12.40
C MET A 16 -8.95 -7.19 -13.85
N LEU A 17 -9.93 -6.39 -14.32
CA LEU A 17 -10.39 -6.49 -15.70
C LEU A 17 -9.29 -5.99 -16.65
N PRO A 18 -9.02 -6.70 -17.76
CA PRO A 18 -7.92 -6.34 -18.67
C PRO A 18 -7.91 -4.87 -19.09
N PRO A 19 -9.03 -4.23 -19.49
CA PRO A 19 -9.00 -2.81 -19.89
C PRO A 19 -8.52 -1.86 -18.78
N ALA A 20 -8.80 -2.16 -17.51
CA ALA A 20 -8.39 -1.34 -16.38
C ALA A 20 -6.95 -1.67 -15.96
N ALA A 21 -6.60 -2.95 -15.93
CA ALA A 21 -5.24 -3.42 -15.63
C ALA A 21 -4.26 -2.90 -16.68
N ASP A 22 -4.49 -3.16 -17.97
CA ASP A 22 -3.63 -2.72 -19.07
C ASP A 22 -3.43 -1.20 -19.07
N PHE A 23 -4.50 -0.43 -18.81
CA PHE A 23 -4.42 1.02 -18.74
C PHE A 23 -3.57 1.50 -17.56
N LEU A 24 -3.84 1.01 -16.35
CA LEU A 24 -3.13 1.45 -15.16
C LEU A 24 -1.68 0.95 -15.13
N GLU A 25 -1.41 -0.18 -15.76
CA GLU A 25 -0.08 -0.80 -15.83
C GLU A 25 0.76 -0.24 -16.98
N SER A 26 0.14 0.44 -17.95
CA SER A 26 0.85 1.07 -19.08
C SER A 26 1.80 2.19 -18.67
N ILE A 27 1.57 2.84 -17.51
CA ILE A 27 2.42 3.91 -17.00
C ILE A 27 2.92 3.55 -15.59
N MET A 28 4.22 3.72 -15.34
CA MET A 28 4.84 3.27 -14.09
C MET A 28 4.21 3.91 -12.84
N ILE A 29 3.96 5.23 -12.89
CA ILE A 29 3.37 5.96 -11.76
C ILE A 29 1.91 5.56 -11.52
N THR A 30 1.12 5.27 -12.55
CA THR A 30 -0.26 4.80 -12.37
C THR A 30 -0.29 3.38 -11.81
N HIS A 31 0.66 2.53 -12.20
CA HIS A 31 0.75 1.18 -11.65
C HIS A 31 1.03 1.25 -10.14
N MET A 32 2.09 1.95 -9.73
CA MET A 32 2.54 1.95 -8.33
C MET A 32 1.82 2.94 -7.40
N HIS A 33 1.43 4.13 -7.87
CA HIS A 33 0.79 5.16 -7.04
C HIS A 33 -0.72 5.27 -7.24
N MET A 34 -1.33 4.50 -8.15
CA MET A 34 -2.79 4.42 -8.29
C MET A 34 -3.31 2.99 -8.14
N GLN A 35 -2.96 2.06 -9.03
CA GLN A 35 -3.51 0.70 -9.03
C GLN A 35 -3.19 -0.03 -7.72
N MET A 36 -1.92 -0.08 -7.32
CA MET A 36 -1.52 -0.81 -6.11
C MET A 36 -2.13 -0.23 -4.82
N PRO A 37 -2.15 1.10 -4.59
CA PRO A 37 -2.88 1.69 -3.47
C PRO A 37 -4.37 1.42 -3.53
N LEU A 38 -5.01 1.46 -4.71
CA LEU A 38 -6.42 1.12 -4.85
C LEU A 38 -6.71 -0.36 -4.52
N LEU A 39 -5.79 -1.28 -4.82
CA LEU A 39 -5.88 -2.67 -4.38
C LEU A 39 -5.85 -2.77 -2.84
N VAL A 40 -4.95 -2.04 -2.17
CA VAL A 40 -4.94 -1.97 -0.70
C VAL A 40 -6.26 -1.39 -0.17
N ILE A 41 -6.77 -0.31 -0.76
CA ILE A 41 -8.06 0.30 -0.38
C ILE A 41 -9.22 -0.68 -0.56
N SER A 42 -9.21 -1.49 -1.62
CA SER A 42 -10.21 -2.55 -1.82
C SER A 42 -10.21 -3.55 -0.66
N GLY A 43 -9.02 -3.95 -0.18
CA GLY A 43 -8.84 -4.77 1.01
C GLY A 43 -9.37 -4.11 2.28
N ILE A 44 -9.10 -2.82 2.49
CA ILE A 44 -9.63 -2.04 3.63
C ILE A 44 -11.16 -2.08 3.66
N PHE A 45 -11.81 -1.92 2.51
CA PHE A 45 -13.28 -1.97 2.40
C PHE A 45 -13.85 -3.38 2.61
N MET A 46 -13.11 -4.41 2.21
CA MET A 46 -13.47 -5.81 2.44
C MET A 46 -13.19 -6.29 3.88
N ALA A 47 -12.30 -5.64 4.63
CA ALA A 47 -11.80 -6.12 5.93
C ALA A 47 -12.91 -6.49 6.93
N LYS A 48 -13.98 -5.68 7.01
CA LYS A 48 -15.11 -5.95 7.93
C LYS A 48 -15.78 -7.30 7.67
N PHE A 49 -15.84 -7.77 6.42
CA PHE A 49 -16.39 -9.08 6.12
C PHE A 49 -15.54 -10.19 6.77
N PHE A 50 -14.22 -10.13 6.58
CA PHE A 50 -13.28 -11.10 7.14
C PHE A 50 -13.22 -11.05 8.66
N GLN A 51 -13.19 -9.84 9.25
CA GLN A 51 -13.19 -9.66 10.69
C GLN A 51 -14.41 -10.31 11.35
N ASN A 52 -15.61 -10.14 10.78
CA ASN A 52 -16.83 -10.73 11.30
C ASN A 52 -16.91 -12.24 11.07
N ARG A 53 -16.37 -12.73 9.94
CA ARG A 53 -16.39 -14.16 9.61
C ARG A 53 -15.37 -14.97 10.41
N PHE A 54 -14.22 -14.38 10.70
CA PHE A 54 -13.07 -15.03 11.33
C PHE A 54 -12.63 -14.31 12.61
N THR A 55 -13.58 -13.88 13.43
CA THR A 55 -13.34 -13.11 14.67
C THR A 55 -12.29 -13.78 15.57
N GLY A 56 -12.42 -15.09 15.82
CA GLY A 56 -11.52 -15.85 16.68
C GLY A 56 -10.09 -15.98 16.15
N PHE A 57 -9.89 -15.88 14.83
CA PHE A 57 -8.55 -15.85 14.24
C PHE A 57 -7.91 -14.47 14.49
N PHE A 58 -8.60 -13.39 14.14
CA PHE A 58 -8.08 -12.03 14.31
C PHE A 58 -7.86 -11.65 15.78
N SER A 59 -8.70 -12.14 16.71
CA SER A 59 -8.52 -11.89 18.14
C SER A 59 -7.29 -12.58 18.70
N LYS A 60 -6.94 -13.78 18.21
CA LYS A 60 -5.78 -14.56 18.69
C LYS A 60 -4.48 -14.17 18.00
N TRP A 61 -4.53 -13.98 16.68
CA TRP A 61 -3.34 -13.71 15.86
C TRP A 61 -2.92 -12.23 15.90
N ASN A 62 -3.88 -11.30 16.01
CA ASN A 62 -3.62 -9.87 15.92
C ASN A 62 -4.26 -9.09 17.08
N GLU A 63 -4.00 -9.54 18.31
CA GLU A 63 -4.60 -8.97 19.52
C GLU A 63 -4.24 -7.48 19.69
N ASN A 64 -2.96 -7.13 19.51
CA ASN A 64 -2.43 -5.77 19.69
C ASN A 64 -2.19 -5.01 18.36
N GLY A 65 -2.57 -5.59 17.22
CA GLY A 65 -2.36 -4.98 15.89
C GLY A 65 -0.92 -5.09 15.33
N VAL A 66 0.08 -5.44 16.14
CA VAL A 66 1.48 -5.46 15.68
C VAL A 66 1.72 -6.51 14.59
N PRO A 67 1.26 -7.78 14.71
CA PRO A 67 1.43 -8.78 13.66
C PRO A 67 0.82 -8.36 12.31
N GLY A 68 -0.36 -7.76 12.32
CA GLY A 68 -1.02 -7.32 11.10
C GLY A 68 -0.34 -6.14 10.43
N ILE A 69 0.18 -5.17 11.19
CA ILE A 69 1.01 -4.09 10.62
C ILE A 69 2.34 -4.61 10.11
N LEU A 70 2.97 -5.56 10.80
CA LEU A 70 4.20 -6.16 10.33
C LEU A 70 4.00 -6.84 8.98
N LEU A 71 2.91 -7.62 8.84
CA LEU A 71 2.54 -8.24 7.57
C LEU A 71 2.28 -7.19 6.47
N PHE A 72 1.50 -6.15 6.78
CA PHE A 72 1.26 -5.03 5.86
C PHE A 72 2.59 -4.38 5.40
N SER A 73 3.51 -4.11 6.32
CA SER A 73 4.80 -3.50 6.02
C SER A 73 5.65 -4.38 5.11
N ILE A 74 5.72 -5.69 5.37
CA ILE A 74 6.45 -6.64 4.52
C ILE A 74 5.90 -6.62 3.09
N ILE A 75 4.57 -6.69 2.95
CA ILE A 75 3.91 -6.68 1.64
C ILE A 75 4.17 -5.35 0.91
N LEU A 76 4.04 -4.20 1.57
CA LEU A 76 4.30 -2.92 0.91
C LEU A 76 5.76 -2.71 0.57
N VAL A 77 6.70 -3.14 1.42
CA VAL A 77 8.13 -3.08 1.10
C VAL A 77 8.43 -3.97 -0.10
N TYR A 78 7.91 -5.20 -0.15
CA TYR A 78 8.06 -6.10 -1.30
C TYR A 78 7.55 -5.45 -2.60
N TRP A 79 6.35 -4.88 -2.60
CA TRP A 79 5.79 -4.17 -3.76
C TRP A 79 6.44 -2.80 -4.03
N SER A 80 7.34 -2.31 -3.18
CA SER A 80 8.09 -1.08 -3.45
C SER A 80 9.37 -1.33 -4.27
N LEU A 81 9.78 -2.61 -4.41
CA LEU A 81 11.00 -2.99 -5.11
C LEU A 81 10.81 -2.88 -6.64
N PRO A 82 11.72 -2.22 -7.38
CA PRO A 82 11.62 -2.07 -8.83
C PRO A 82 11.49 -3.42 -9.56
N ARG A 83 12.28 -4.41 -9.13
CA ARG A 83 12.27 -5.76 -9.70
C ARG A 83 10.91 -6.44 -9.62
N THR A 84 10.22 -6.29 -8.49
CA THR A 84 8.90 -6.89 -8.28
C THR A 84 7.87 -6.28 -9.24
N MET A 85 8.00 -5.01 -9.60
CA MET A 85 7.15 -4.38 -10.60
C MET A 85 7.34 -4.99 -11.98
N ASP A 86 8.60 -5.19 -12.36
CA ASP A 86 8.98 -5.78 -13.65
C ASP A 86 8.48 -7.23 -13.76
N GLU A 87 8.61 -7.99 -12.67
CA GLU A 87 8.11 -9.36 -12.58
C GLU A 87 6.58 -9.43 -12.65
N ALA A 88 5.85 -8.43 -12.13
CA ALA A 88 4.39 -8.39 -12.18
C ALA A 88 3.82 -8.26 -13.59
N LEU A 89 4.59 -7.72 -14.54
CA LEU A 89 4.19 -7.58 -15.95
C LEU A 89 4.60 -8.78 -16.81
N THR A 90 5.55 -9.58 -16.32
CA THR A 90 6.20 -10.65 -17.11
C THR A 90 5.85 -12.05 -16.62
N LEU A 91 5.49 -12.20 -15.34
CA LEU A 91 5.17 -13.46 -14.71
C LEU A 91 3.73 -13.43 -14.18
N THR A 92 2.86 -14.26 -14.77
CA THR A 92 1.46 -14.39 -14.35
C THR A 92 1.32 -14.76 -12.87
N SER A 93 2.26 -15.54 -12.32
CA SER A 93 2.24 -15.87 -10.88
C SER A 93 2.43 -14.64 -10.00
N VAL A 94 3.28 -13.70 -10.39
CA VAL A 94 3.55 -12.46 -9.66
C VAL A 94 2.40 -11.47 -9.85
N GLU A 95 1.84 -11.40 -11.06
CA GLU A 95 0.62 -10.64 -11.34
C GLU A 95 -0.56 -11.11 -10.46
N VAL A 96 -0.84 -12.41 -10.42
CA VAL A 96 -1.87 -12.97 -9.55
C VAL A 96 -1.55 -12.68 -8.08
N PHE A 97 -0.27 -12.79 -7.69
CA PHE A 97 0.16 -12.44 -6.34
C PHE A 97 -0.08 -10.96 -6.02
N LYS A 98 0.08 -10.02 -6.96
CA LYS A 98 -0.27 -8.59 -6.81
C LYS A 98 -1.72 -8.41 -6.42
N PHE A 99 -2.63 -9.00 -7.20
CA PHE A 99 -4.08 -8.87 -7.01
C PHE A 99 -4.58 -9.57 -5.74
N ILE A 100 -3.85 -10.55 -5.21
CA ILE A 100 -4.20 -11.24 -3.95
C ILE A 100 -3.53 -10.57 -2.74
N SER A 101 -2.23 -10.32 -2.80
CA SER A 101 -1.46 -9.88 -1.64
C SER A 101 -1.80 -8.45 -1.23
N LEU A 102 -1.94 -7.51 -2.15
CA LEU A 102 -2.21 -6.11 -1.80
C LEU A 102 -3.57 -5.92 -1.09
N PRO A 103 -4.69 -6.51 -1.56
CA PRO A 103 -5.95 -6.42 -0.82
C PRO A 103 -5.94 -7.24 0.47
N PHE A 104 -5.58 -8.53 0.40
CA PHE A 104 -5.83 -9.47 1.50
C PHE A 104 -4.71 -9.53 2.54
N LEU A 105 -3.47 -9.25 2.16
CA LEU A 105 -2.31 -9.24 3.06
C LEU A 105 -1.83 -7.81 3.37
N GLY A 106 -2.19 -6.83 2.55
CA GLY A 106 -1.97 -5.41 2.83
C GLY A 106 -3.20 -4.74 3.47
N GLY A 107 -4.27 -4.58 2.69
CA GLY A 107 -5.44 -3.79 3.06
C GLY A 107 -6.23 -4.33 4.26
N VAL A 108 -6.53 -5.63 4.27
CA VAL A 108 -7.28 -6.25 5.39
C VAL A 108 -6.50 -6.15 6.71
N PRO A 109 -5.22 -6.57 6.79
CA PRO A 109 -4.44 -6.45 8.02
C PRO A 109 -4.25 -5.00 8.47
N LEU A 110 -4.03 -4.06 7.54
CA LEU A 110 -3.94 -2.63 7.88
C LEU A 110 -5.22 -2.15 8.57
N ARG A 111 -6.40 -2.43 7.98
CA ARG A 111 -7.68 -2.00 8.55
C ARG A 111 -7.97 -2.63 9.91
N ASP A 112 -7.59 -3.88 10.11
CA ASP A 112 -7.78 -4.58 11.39
C ASP A 112 -6.84 -4.06 12.48
N SER A 113 -5.60 -3.77 12.10
CA SER A 113 -4.55 -3.44 13.05
C SER A 113 -4.54 -1.98 13.46
N TRP A 114 -4.85 -1.06 12.52
CA TRP A 114 -4.78 0.38 12.74
C TRP A 114 -5.49 0.87 14.02
N PRO A 115 -6.75 0.46 14.33
CA PRO A 115 -7.40 0.89 15.56
C PRO A 115 -6.81 0.28 16.84
N LYS A 116 -6.05 -0.82 16.75
CA LYS A 116 -5.45 -1.53 17.90
C LYS A 116 -4.09 -0.96 18.30
N LEU A 117 -3.44 -0.20 17.41
CA LEU A 117 -2.13 0.40 17.66
C LEU A 117 -2.23 1.62 18.58
N SER A 118 -1.24 1.75 19.46
CA SER A 118 -1.00 3.01 20.17
C SER A 118 -0.57 4.12 19.19
N SER A 119 -0.76 5.37 19.61
CA SER A 119 -0.33 6.55 18.83
C SER A 119 1.16 6.47 18.46
N PHE A 120 2.01 6.01 19.39
CA PHE A 120 3.44 5.82 19.14
C PHE A 120 3.72 4.91 17.93
N TRP A 121 3.08 3.74 17.86
CA TRP A 121 3.30 2.80 16.74
C TRP A 121 2.76 3.33 15.41
N LYS A 122 1.67 4.08 15.41
CA LYS A 122 1.14 4.75 14.20
C LYS A 122 2.17 5.76 13.66
N HIS A 123 2.70 6.62 14.52
CA HIS A 123 3.72 7.60 14.12
C HIS A 123 5.02 6.91 13.65
N ALA A 124 5.48 5.88 14.38
CA ALA A 124 6.64 5.10 13.99
C ALA A 124 6.49 4.48 12.59
N LEU A 125 5.30 3.95 12.26
CA LEU A 125 5.03 3.40 10.94
C LEU A 125 5.07 4.46 9.84
N ILE A 126 4.48 5.63 10.08
CA ILE A 126 4.47 6.73 9.10
C ILE A 126 5.89 7.26 8.89
N ILE A 127 6.69 7.39 9.95
CA ILE A 127 8.11 7.77 9.85
C ILE A 127 8.89 6.74 9.03
N PHE A 128 8.67 5.44 9.29
CA PHE A 128 9.31 4.37 8.53
C PHE A 128 9.01 4.48 7.03
N PHE A 129 7.74 4.61 6.63
CA PHE A 129 7.38 4.77 5.22
C PHE A 129 7.85 6.10 4.62
N THR A 130 7.90 7.17 5.41
CA THR A 130 8.48 8.46 4.98
C THR A 130 9.94 8.28 4.58
N ILE A 131 10.76 7.65 5.44
CA ILE A 131 12.18 7.39 5.15
C ILE A 131 12.32 6.46 3.94
N LEU A 132 11.52 5.40 3.87
CA LEU A 132 11.52 4.47 2.74
C LEU A 132 11.21 5.20 1.41
N PHE A 133 10.18 6.04 1.38
CA PHE A 133 9.79 6.77 0.18
C PHE A 133 10.80 7.86 -0.20
N LEU A 134 11.46 8.52 0.75
CA LEU A 134 12.61 9.38 0.45
C LEU A 134 13.75 8.59 -0.20
N ALA A 135 14.08 7.42 0.35
CA ALA A 135 15.13 6.56 -0.18
C ALA A 135 14.79 6.02 -1.58
N LEU A 136 13.54 5.59 -1.80
CA LEU A 136 13.08 5.13 -3.12
C LEU A 136 13.02 6.28 -4.12
N GLY A 137 12.49 7.44 -3.72
CA GLY A 137 12.50 8.64 -4.56
C GLY A 137 13.92 8.99 -5.01
N TRP A 138 14.88 8.94 -4.07
CA TRP A 138 16.29 9.14 -4.39
C TRP A 138 16.81 8.08 -5.37
N LEU A 139 16.56 6.80 -5.09
CA LEU A 139 16.98 5.69 -5.95
C LEU A 139 16.44 5.83 -7.38
N TYR A 140 15.15 6.14 -7.54
CA TYR A 140 14.49 6.23 -8.84
C TYR A 140 14.92 7.45 -9.66
N ILE A 141 15.20 8.60 -9.02
CA ILE A 141 15.61 9.84 -9.71
C ILE A 141 17.09 9.78 -10.12
N TRP A 142 17.97 9.32 -9.24
CA TRP A 142 19.42 9.44 -9.42
C TRP A 142 20.14 8.14 -9.80
N SER A 143 19.43 7.03 -9.96
CA SER A 143 20.06 5.81 -10.49
C SER A 143 20.64 6.08 -11.89
N PRO A 144 21.93 5.77 -12.13
CA PRO A 144 22.55 5.93 -13.45
C PRO A 144 22.08 4.86 -14.44
N VAL A 145 21.36 3.84 -13.97
CA VAL A 145 20.81 2.75 -14.76
C VAL A 145 19.30 2.73 -14.65
N GLN A 146 18.66 2.20 -15.69
CA GLN A 146 17.24 1.90 -15.70
C GLN A 146 16.97 0.70 -14.77
N LEU A 147 16.06 0.88 -13.81
CA LEU A 147 15.75 -0.09 -12.75
C LEU A 147 14.66 -1.09 -13.16
N CYS A 148 13.79 -0.71 -14.10
CA CYS A 148 12.70 -1.54 -14.61
C CYS A 148 12.76 -1.62 -16.13
N ASN A 149 12.74 -2.82 -16.70
CA ASN A 149 12.90 -3.03 -18.14
C ASN A 149 11.62 -2.73 -18.93
N ASN A 150 10.47 -2.94 -18.30
CA ASN A 150 9.16 -2.74 -18.95
C ASN A 150 8.65 -1.29 -18.92
N TYR A 151 9.38 -0.35 -18.32
CA TYR A 151 9.01 1.07 -18.21
C TYR A 151 10.11 2.00 -18.74
N LEU A 152 9.75 3.16 -19.24
CA LEU A 152 10.72 4.15 -19.71
C LEU A 152 11.46 4.84 -18.55
N VAL A 153 12.69 5.30 -18.80
CA VAL A 153 13.49 6.06 -17.81
C VAL A 153 12.78 7.33 -17.35
N ILE A 154 12.06 8.02 -18.24
CA ILE A 154 11.30 9.21 -17.84
C ILE A 154 10.20 8.88 -16.83
N GLU A 155 9.52 7.74 -16.99
CA GLU A 155 8.48 7.28 -16.07
C GLU A 155 9.08 6.88 -14.72
N GLN A 156 10.28 6.27 -14.73
CA GLN A 156 11.06 6.00 -13.53
C GLN A 156 11.32 7.29 -12.73
N ILE A 157 11.79 8.34 -13.40
CA ILE A 157 12.05 9.64 -12.76
C ILE A 157 10.75 10.26 -12.26
N THR A 158 9.66 10.18 -13.04
CA THR A 158 8.32 10.64 -12.62
C THR A 158 7.84 9.93 -11.36
N LEU A 159 7.97 8.59 -11.30
CA LEU A 159 7.65 7.80 -10.12
C LEU A 159 8.51 8.21 -8.92
N GLY A 160 9.80 8.43 -9.12
CA GLY A 160 10.71 8.90 -8.08
C GLY A 160 10.25 10.22 -7.46
N TRP A 161 9.83 11.19 -8.27
CA TRP A 161 9.19 12.41 -7.77
C TRP A 161 7.87 12.13 -7.06
N GLY A 162 7.07 11.18 -7.53
CA GLY A 162 5.87 10.71 -6.82
C GLY A 162 6.15 10.24 -5.40
N PHE A 163 7.22 9.46 -5.20
CA PHE A 163 7.66 9.04 -3.87
C PHE A 163 8.10 10.21 -3.00
N ILE A 164 8.89 11.15 -3.54
CA ILE A 164 9.32 12.37 -2.81
C ILE A 164 8.11 13.21 -2.39
N SER A 165 7.14 13.43 -3.29
CA SER A 165 5.92 14.18 -2.99
C SER A 165 5.08 13.49 -1.91
N THR A 166 4.95 12.17 -1.97
CA THR A 166 4.22 11.40 -0.96
C THR A 166 4.92 11.46 0.40
N ALA A 167 6.24 11.31 0.45
CA ALA A 167 7.01 11.45 1.67
C ALA A 167 6.89 12.86 2.27
N PHE A 168 6.94 13.89 1.43
CA PHE A 168 6.74 15.28 1.86
C PHE A 168 5.36 15.49 2.50
N ALA A 169 4.30 14.94 1.90
CA ALA A 169 2.96 14.97 2.48
C ALA A 169 2.90 14.25 3.85
N MET A 170 3.60 13.12 3.99
CA MET A 170 3.71 12.41 5.28
C MET A 170 4.47 13.24 6.34
N VAL A 171 5.53 13.94 5.96
CA VAL A 171 6.24 14.87 6.87
C VAL A 171 5.30 15.99 7.34
N ILE A 172 4.56 16.61 6.42
CA ILE A 172 3.55 17.61 6.78
C ILE A 172 2.53 17.03 7.75
N TYR A 173 2.03 15.82 7.49
CA TYR A 173 1.09 15.15 8.37
C TYR A 173 1.67 14.92 9.78
N LEU A 174 2.93 14.45 9.88
CA LEU A 174 3.61 14.22 11.16
C LEU A 174 3.84 15.52 11.95
N ILE A 175 4.25 16.59 11.26
CA ILE A 175 4.40 17.91 11.86
C ILE A 175 3.04 18.40 12.37
N TYR A 176 2.02 18.30 11.53
CA TYR A 176 0.67 18.70 11.88
C TYR A 176 0.12 17.92 13.07
N SER A 177 0.29 16.58 13.10
CA SER A 177 -0.18 15.73 14.19
C SER A 177 0.58 15.95 15.49
N TYR A 178 1.83 16.40 15.43
CA TYR A 178 2.61 16.76 16.61
C TYR A 178 2.13 18.07 17.24
N PHE A 179 1.79 19.08 16.42
CA PHE A 179 1.32 20.37 16.93
C PHE A 179 -0.16 20.37 17.30
N MET A 180 -0.99 19.64 16.54
CA MET A 180 -2.41 19.45 16.82
C MET A 180 -2.57 18.15 17.61
N ASP A 181 -2.38 18.23 18.92
CA ASP A 181 -2.55 17.10 19.83
C ASP A 181 -4.03 16.66 19.88
N PHE A 182 -4.40 15.76 18.96
CA PHE A 182 -5.74 15.19 18.87
C PHE A 182 -6.12 14.34 20.09
N SER A 183 -5.18 14.02 21.00
CA SER A 183 -5.53 13.36 22.27
C SER A 183 -6.41 14.23 23.17
N LYS A 184 -6.50 15.54 22.91
CA LYS A 184 -7.42 16.46 23.59
C LYS A 184 -8.85 16.44 23.02
N TYR A 185 -9.09 15.76 21.89
CA TYR A 185 -10.36 15.76 21.16
C TYR A 185 -10.93 14.37 20.86
N GLU A 186 -10.21 13.29 21.19
CA GLU A 186 -10.72 11.90 21.24
C GLU A 186 -11.32 11.59 22.62
#